data_AF-A0A7L5CC33-F1
#
_entry.id   AF-A0A7L5CC33-F1
#
_cell.length_a   1.000
_cell.length_b   1.000
_cell.length_c   1.000
_cell.angle_alpha   90.00
_cell.angle_beta   90.00
_cell.angle_gamma   90.00
#
_symmetry.space_group_name_H-M   'P 1'
#
loop_
_entity.id
_entity.type
_entity.pdbx_description
1 polymer ?
#
loop_
_entity_poly.entity_id
_entity_poly.type
_entity_poly.pdbx_seq_one_letter_code
_entity_poly.pdbx_strand_id
1 'polypeptide(L)' 'MNLKKEAERIYFMDISVKEKIRLLEQNAADCYEEMAAVEQNMHPEISHEADEGLRKTNDYLDQLKKKL' A
#
# COMPACT_ATOMS: atom_id res chain seq x y z
N MET A 1 1.51 6.72 -9.21
CA MET A 1 1.30 7.27 -7.85
C MET A 1 2.41 6.74 -6.94
N ASN A 2 2.92 7.48 -5.93
CA ASN A 2 3.91 6.89 -5.02
C ASN A 2 3.20 6.14 -3.88
N LEU A 3 2.92 4.86 -4.12
CA LEU A 3 2.12 3.97 -3.26
C LEU A 3 2.72 3.79 -1.86
N LYS A 4 4.05 3.86 -1.74
CA LYS A 4 4.76 3.83 -0.46
C LYS A 4 4.50 5.08 0.39
N LYS A 5 4.60 6.27 -0.22
CA LYS A 5 4.28 7.54 0.48
C LYS A 5 2.82 7.58 0.90
N GLU A 6 1.93 7.01 0.09
CA GLU A 6 0.51 6.92 0.43
C GLU A 6 0.27 6.00 1.64
N ALA A 7 0.92 4.83 1.68
CA ALA A 7 0.88 3.94 2.85
C ALA A 7 1.37 4.65 4.13
N GLU A 8 2.47 5.40 4.05
CA GLU A 8 3.00 6.19 5.17
C GLU A 8 2.03 7.28 5.61
N ARG A 9 1.47 8.04 4.66
CA ARG A 9 0.47 9.08 4.93
C ARG A 9 -0.70 8.49 5.70
N ILE A 10 -1.31 7.40 5.20
CA ILE A 10 -2.46 6.74 5.85
C ILE A 10 -2.12 6.29 7.27
N TYR A 11 -0.95 5.68 7.48
CA TYR A 11 -0.55 5.19 8.80
C TYR A 11 -0.42 6.32 9.83
N PHE A 12 0.10 7.49 9.42
CA PHE A 12 0.29 8.65 10.29
C PHE A 12 -0.92 9.58 10.40
N MET A 13 -1.99 9.38 9.62
CA MET A 13 -3.22 10.18 9.73
C MET A 13 -3.83 10.11 11.14
N ASP A 14 -4.44 11.20 11.60
CA ASP A 14 -5.21 11.21 12.85
C ASP A 14 -6.65 10.77 12.61
N ILE A 15 -6.82 9.46 12.40
CA ILE A 15 -8.09 8.78 12.14
C ILE A 15 -8.15 7.45 12.90
N SER A 16 -9.34 6.87 13.01
CA SER A 16 -9.52 5.58 13.69
C SER A 16 -8.67 4.47 13.08
N VAL A 17 -8.20 3.53 13.92
CA VAL A 17 -7.44 2.35 13.47
C VAL A 17 -8.21 1.56 12.40
N LYS A 18 -9.54 1.43 12.56
CA LYS A 18 -10.40 0.76 11.59
C LYS A 18 -10.38 1.44 10.22
N GLU A 19 -10.42 2.77 10.21
CA GLU A 19 -10.35 3.53 8.96
C GLU A 19 -8.96 3.49 8.33
N LYS A 20 -7.88 3.49 9.13
CA LYS A 20 -6.52 3.25 8.62
C LYS A 20 -6.40 1.90 7.93
N ILE A 21 -6.94 0.84 8.53
CA ILE A 21 -6.93 -0.50 7.95
C ILE A 21 -7.67 -0.50 6.60
N ARG A 22 -8.87 0.08 6.54
CA ARG A 22 -9.66 0.17 5.30
C ARG A 22 -8.88 0.88 4.18
N LEU A 23 -8.24 2.00 4.50
CA LEU A 23 -7.47 2.77 3.52
C LEU A 23 -6.18 2.04 3.09
N LEU A 24 -5.49 1.36 4.01
CA LEU A 24 -4.33 0.54 3.67
C LEU A 24 -4.72 -0.68 2.82
N GLU A 25 -5.87 -1.31 3.06
CA GLU A 25 -6.38 -2.40 2.21
C GLU A 25 -6.67 -1.90 0.80
N GLN A 26 -7.18 -0.68 0.64
CA GLN A 26 -7.33 -0.04 -0.67
C GLN A 26 -5.96 0.23 -1.32
N ASN A 27 -5.00 0.81 -0.58
CA ASN A 27 -3.67 1.07 -1.13
C ASN A 27 -2.95 -0.21 -1.57
N ALA A 28 -3.20 -1.35 -0.90
CA ALA A 28 -2.69 -2.65 -1.33
C ALA A 28 -3.31 -3.10 -2.67
N ALA A 29 -4.62 -2.90 -2.86
CA ALA A 29 -5.28 -3.17 -4.14
C ALA A 29 -4.67 -2.33 -5.28
N ASP A 30 -4.45 -1.04 -5.03
CA ASP A 30 -3.83 -0.12 -5.98
C ASP A 30 -2.40 -0.58 -6.35
N CYS A 31 -1.64 -1.13 -5.38
CA CYS A 31 -0.33 -1.72 -5.66
C CYS A 31 -0.43 -2.93 -6.61
N TYR A 32 -1.40 -3.83 -6.39
CA TYR A 32 -1.61 -4.99 -7.26
C TYR A 32 -2.02 -4.59 -8.68
N GLU A 33 -2.87 -3.58 -8.81
CA GLU A 33 -3.27 -3.05 -10.12
C GLU A 33 -2.09 -2.47 -10.89
N GLU A 34 -1.24 -1.69 -10.23
CA GLU A 34 -0.03 -1.12 -10.84
C GLU A 34 0.97 -2.20 -11.25
N MET A 35 1.18 -3.23 -10.41
CA MET A 35 2.02 -4.38 -10.76
C MET A 35 1.47 -5.14 -11.99
N ALA A 36 0.16 -5.39 -12.03
CA ALA A 36 -0.49 -6.06 -13.16
C ALA A 36 -0.42 -5.22 -14.45
N ALA A 37 -0.54 -3.89 -14.34
CA ALA A 37 -0.38 -2.98 -15.47
C ALA A 37 1.07 -2.98 -16.02
N VAL A 38 2.06 -3.16 -15.15
CA VAL A 38 3.47 -3.25 -15.53
C VAL A 38 3.79 -4.57 -16.21
N GLU A 39 3.25 -5.70 -15.73
CA GLU A 39 3.43 -6.99 -16.40
C GLU A 39 2.93 -6.96 -17.85
N GLN A 40 1.89 -6.17 -18.13
CA GLN A 40 1.36 -6.00 -19.49
C GLN A 40 2.20 -5.03 -20.36
N ASN A 41 2.88 -4.06 -19.75
CA ASN A 41 3.58 -2.97 -20.46
C ASN A 41 5.11 -3.02 -20.39
N MET A 42 5.71 -4.04 -19.73
CA MET A 42 7.17 -4.24 -19.60
C MET A 42 7.95 -3.04 -19.02
N HIS A 43 7.44 -2.41 -17.96
CA HIS A 43 8.10 -1.30 -17.24
C HIS A 43 8.60 -1.70 -15.84
N PRO A 44 9.75 -2.40 -15.72
CA PRO A 44 10.19 -3.03 -14.46
C PRO A 44 10.41 -2.06 -13.29
N GLU A 45 10.71 -0.78 -13.59
CA GLU A 45 10.95 0.24 -12.58
C GLU A 45 9.69 0.57 -11.76
N ILE A 46 8.53 0.56 -12.42
CA ILE A 46 7.23 0.82 -11.79
C ILE A 46 6.80 -0.39 -10.94
N SER A 47 7.13 -1.61 -11.37
CA SER A 47 6.91 -2.82 -10.56
C SER A 47 7.69 -2.76 -9.25
N HIS A 48 8.93 -2.27 -9.27
CA HIS A 48 9.72 -2.13 -8.05
C HIS A 48 9.10 -1.12 -7.06
N GLU A 49 8.59 0.01 -7.55
CA GLU A 49 7.91 0.99 -6.69
C GLU A 49 6.61 0.46 -6.09
N ALA A 50 5.83 -0.30 -6.87
CA ALA A 50 4.60 -0.93 -6.42
C ALA A 50 4.86 -2.05 -5.40
N ASP A 51 5.91 -2.86 -5.60
CA ASP A 51 6.35 -3.88 -4.65
C ASP A 51 6.76 -3.26 -3.30
N GLU A 52 7.55 -2.17 -3.33
CA GLU A 52 7.92 -1.46 -2.11
C GLU A 52 6.69 -0.87 -1.39
N GLY A 53 5.75 -0.32 -2.16
CA GLY A 53 4.48 0.19 -1.66
C GLY A 53 3.64 -0.89 -0.98
N LEU A 54 3.52 -2.06 -1.62
CA LEU A 54 2.76 -3.19 -1.09
C LEU A 54 3.39 -3.73 0.20
N ARG A 55 4.72 -3.93 0.20
CA ARG A 55 5.43 -4.39 1.41
C ARG A 55 5.16 -3.45 2.59
N LYS A 56 5.30 -2.14 2.38
CA LYS A 56 5.09 -1.15 3.43
C LYS A 56 3.63 -1.12 3.91
N THR A 57 2.68 -1.27 2.99
CA THR A 57 1.25 -1.34 3.30
C THR A 57 0.93 -2.54 4.18
N ASN A 58 1.46 -3.72 3.84
CA ASN A 58 1.28 -4.94 4.61
C ASN A 58 1.93 -4.85 6.00
N ASP A 59 3.13 -4.29 6.12
CA ASP A 59 3.79 -4.05 7.41
C ASP A 59 2.90 -3.22 8.35
N TYR A 60 2.24 -2.19 7.82
CA TYR A 60 1.33 -1.34 8.59
C TYR A 60 0.02 -2.04 8.93
N LEU A 61 -0.56 -2.81 8.00
CA LEU A 61 -1.74 -3.63 8.27
C LEU A 61 -1.49 -4.60 9.43
N ASP A 62 -0.36 -5.31 9.42
CA ASP A 62 0.01 -6.24 10.48
C ASP A 62 0.17 -5.54 11.84
N GLN A 63 0.79 -4.36 11.85
CA GLN A 63 0.94 -3.58 13.08
C GLN A 63 -0.41 -3.09 13.64
N LEU A 64 -1.34 -2.69 12.77
CA LEU A 64 -2.65 -2.21 13.20
C LEU A 64 -3.56 -3.37 13.63
N LYS A 65 -3.53 -4.50 12.92
CA LYS A 65 -4.31 -5.70 13.26
C LYS A 65 -3.88 -6.32 14.59
N LYS A 66 -2.61 -6.20 14.99
CA LYS A 66 -2.10 -6.60 16.31
C LYS A 66 -2.52 -5.68 17.47
N LYS A 67 -3.01 -4.48 17.18
CA LYS A 67 -3.45 -3.48 18.17
C LYS A 67 -4.96 -3.52 18.43
N LEU A 68 -5.70 -4.32 17.66
CA LEU A 68 -7.12 -4.60 17.84
C LEU A 68 -7.28 -5.80 18.80
#